data_AF-A0A357D2E4-F1
#
_entry.id   AF-A0A357D2E4-F1
#
_cell.length_a   1.000
_cell.length_b   1.000
_cell.length_c   1.000
_cell.angle_alpha   90.00
_cell.angle_beta   90.00
_cell.angle_gamma   90.00
#
_symmetry.space_group_name_H-M   'P 1'
#
loop_
_entity.id
_entity.type
_entity.pdbx_description
1 polymer ?
#
loop_
_entity_poly.entity_id
_entity_poly.type
_entity_poly.pdbx_seq_one_letter_code
_entity_poly.pdbx_strand_id
1 'polypeptide(L)'
;MVWPGRMEYFSGPPSILLDGAHNPDGVIALAHGLSQLFSKQKFRVILGILDNRPVEMMATLFTSILGGSLQRVYATTVPEAKAASCTRIAHSFHELEVDVVLAPDPSQALSTALAELASDEMLMVTGSLYLVGYLRPLILDYFQKNSGRKQSGS
;
A
#
# COMPACT_ATOMS: atom_id res chain seq x y z
N MET A 1 5.62 15.81 14.86
CA MET A 1 4.87 16.41 13.75
C MET A 1 4.53 15.29 12.78
N VAL A 2 3.25 14.94 12.61
CA VAL A 2 2.82 13.90 11.65
C VAL A 2 2.46 14.62 10.35
N TRP A 3 3.04 14.20 9.22
CA TRP A 3 2.63 14.68 7.90
C TRP A 3 1.63 13.67 7.33
N PRO A 4 0.33 14.01 7.21
CA PRO A 4 -0.67 13.09 6.69
C PRO A 4 -0.25 12.53 5.32
N GLY A 5 -0.21 11.21 5.20
CA GLY A 5 0.18 10.52 3.97
C GLY A 5 1.66 10.63 3.56
N ARG A 6 2.58 10.95 4.48
CA ARG A 6 4.04 10.77 4.30
C ARG A 6 4.59 9.90 5.41
N MET A 7 4.90 8.65 5.08
CA MET A 7 5.24 7.60 6.04
C MET A 7 4.34 7.63 7.29
N GLU A 8 3.03 7.88 7.09
CA GLU A 8 2.07 7.97 8.17
C GLU A 8 1.77 6.55 8.66
N TYR A 9 2.22 6.25 9.87
CA TYR A 9 2.17 4.91 10.45
C TYR A 9 1.04 4.78 11.47
N PHE A 10 0.17 3.79 11.26
CA PHE A 10 -0.89 3.40 12.17
C PHE A 10 -0.48 2.14 12.93
N SER A 11 -0.11 2.32 14.20
CA SER A 11 0.29 1.23 15.08
C SER A 11 -0.93 0.48 15.60
N GLY A 12 -1.20 -0.71 15.07
CA GLY A 12 -2.17 -1.65 15.61
C GLY A 12 -2.04 -3.02 14.93
N PRO A 13 -2.86 -4.00 15.30
CA PRO A 13 -3.04 -5.21 14.52
C PRO A 13 -4.30 -5.07 13.62
N PRO A 14 -4.16 -5.04 12.28
CA PRO A 14 -2.93 -4.96 11.51
C PRO A 14 -2.29 -3.56 11.50
N SER A 15 -0.98 -3.51 11.21
CA SER A 15 -0.26 -2.25 11.06
C SER A 15 -0.41 -1.73 9.63
N ILE A 16 -0.60 -0.42 9.48
CA ILE A 16 -0.82 0.21 8.17
C ILE A 16 0.11 1.41 8.01
N LEU A 17 0.74 1.55 6.85
CA LEU A 17 1.59 2.68 6.48
C LEU A 17 1.09 3.35 5.21
N LEU A 18 0.94 4.68 5.24
CA LEU A 18 0.53 5.49 4.09
C LEU A 18 1.66 6.38 3.61
N ASP A 19 1.95 6.31 2.31
CA ASP A 19 2.92 7.20 1.69
C ASP A 19 2.58 7.50 0.23
N GLY A 20 2.65 8.77 -0.15
CA GLY A 20 2.32 9.23 -1.50
C GLY A 20 3.42 9.11 -2.56
N ALA A 21 4.46 8.30 -2.38
CA ALA A 21 5.49 8.08 -3.40
C ALA A 21 4.88 7.67 -4.74
N HIS A 22 5.21 8.43 -5.79
CA HIS A 22 4.59 8.32 -7.11
C HIS A 22 5.59 8.57 -8.25
N ASN A 23 6.88 8.53 -7.94
CA ASN A 23 7.99 8.66 -8.87
C ASN A 23 9.12 7.70 -8.45
N PRO A 24 10.11 7.43 -9.32
CA PRO A 24 11.21 6.51 -9.01
C PRO A 24 11.97 6.87 -7.72
N ASP A 25 12.38 8.12 -7.55
CA ASP A 25 13.15 8.55 -6.38
C ASP A 25 12.38 8.38 -5.07
N GLY A 26 11.08 8.70 -5.08
CA GLY A 26 10.20 8.52 -3.94
C GLY A 26 9.99 7.05 -3.60
N VAL A 27 9.83 6.19 -4.62
CA VAL A 27 9.73 4.72 -4.41
C VAL A 27 11.02 4.17 -3.83
N ILE A 28 12.19 4.60 -4.32
CA ILE A 28 13.50 4.20 -3.79
C ILE A 28 13.62 4.61 -2.32
N ALA A 29 13.35 5.88 -2.00
CA ALA A 29 13.43 6.39 -0.63
C ALA A 29 12.48 5.63 0.31
N LEU A 30 11.26 5.39 -0.14
CA LEU A 30 10.24 4.67 0.62
C LEU A 30 10.62 3.20 0.85
N ALA A 31 11.00 2.48 -0.20
CA ALA A 31 11.35 1.07 -0.11
C ALA A 31 12.60 0.86 0.76
N HIS A 32 13.62 1.71 0.65
CA HIS A 32 14.76 1.67 1.56
C HIS A 32 14.39 2.02 3.00
N GLY A 33 13.54 3.04 3.21
CA GLY A 33 13.03 3.39 4.53
C GLY A 33 12.29 2.23 5.18
N LEU A 34 11.47 1.50 4.43
CA LEU A 34 10.79 0.29 4.89
C LEU A 34 11.77 -0.82 5.27
N SER A 35 12.73 -1.14 4.41
CA SER A 35 13.72 -2.18 4.68
C SER A 35 14.60 -1.86 5.89
N GLN A 36 14.85 -0.58 6.18
CA GLN A 36 15.62 -0.14 7.35
C GLN A 36 14.80 -0.11 8.64
N LEU A 37 13.62 0.52 8.62
CA LEU A 37 12.80 0.73 9.82
C LEU A 37 12.02 -0.51 10.23
N PHE A 38 11.66 -1.35 9.25
CA PHE A 38 10.81 -2.53 9.44
C PHE A 38 11.47 -3.78 8.85
N SER A 39 12.76 -3.97 9.11
CA SER A 39 13.61 -5.03 8.52
C SER A 39 13.12 -6.46 8.72
N LYS A 40 12.26 -6.72 9.70
CA LYS A 40 11.67 -8.04 9.98
C LYS A 40 10.24 -8.20 9.46
N GLN A 41 9.67 -7.14 8.91
CA GLN A 41 8.28 -7.10 8.49
C GLN A 41 8.15 -7.56 7.03
N LYS A 42 7.08 -8.30 6.77
CA LYS A 42 6.59 -8.59 5.43
C LYS A 42 5.57 -7.54 5.02
N PHE A 43 5.60 -7.13 3.76
CA PHE A 43 4.76 -6.07 3.24
C PHE A 43 3.75 -6.63 2.25
N ARG A 44 2.51 -6.18 2.40
CA ARG A 44 1.54 -6.16 1.31
C ARG A 44 1.28 -4.72 0.89
N VAL A 45 1.11 -4.50 -0.41
CA VAL A 45 1.04 -3.14 -0.96
C VAL A 45 -0.25 -2.95 -1.74
N ILE A 46 -1.07 -1.98 -1.37
CA ILE A 46 -2.11 -1.43 -2.23
C ILE A 46 -1.47 -0.33 -3.06
N LEU A 47 -1.44 -0.55 -4.38
CA LEU A 47 -0.73 0.31 -5.31
C LEU A 47 -1.66 0.82 -6.39
N GLY A 48 -1.73 2.15 -6.50
CA GLY A 48 -2.42 2.84 -7.59
C GLY A 48 -1.56 4.01 -8.05
N ILE A 49 -1.30 4.08 -9.35
CA ILE A 49 -0.35 5.02 -9.96
C ILE A 49 -1.08 5.84 -11.03
N LEU A 50 -0.67 7.09 -11.26
CA LEU A 50 -1.15 7.89 -12.40
C LEU A 50 -0.45 7.46 -13.69
N ASP A 51 -1.15 7.47 -14.83
CA ASP A 51 -0.68 6.89 -16.09
C ASP A 51 0.54 7.60 -16.70
N ASN A 52 0.76 8.86 -16.32
CA ASN A 52 1.93 9.65 -16.71
C ASN A 52 3.21 9.33 -15.92
N ARG A 53 3.19 8.30 -15.06
CA ARG A 53 4.34 7.86 -14.27
C ARG A 53 4.95 6.59 -14.88
N PRO A 54 6.24 6.31 -14.61
CA PRO A 54 6.89 5.11 -15.11
C PRO A 54 6.47 3.88 -14.25
N VAL A 55 5.25 3.37 -14.50
CA VAL A 55 4.63 2.27 -13.73
C VAL A 55 5.55 1.04 -13.65
N GLU A 56 6.09 0.64 -14.80
CA GLU A 56 6.93 -0.55 -14.93
C GLU A 56 8.22 -0.40 -14.11
N MET A 57 8.86 0.77 -14.19
CA MET A 57 10.06 1.08 -13.42
C MET A 57 9.78 1.08 -11.91
N MET A 58 8.64 1.65 -11.49
CA MET A 58 8.24 1.62 -10.08
C MET A 58 8.01 0.20 -9.59
N ALA A 59 7.41 -0.67 -10.40
CA ALA A 59 7.27 -2.09 -10.09
C ALA A 59 8.64 -2.77 -9.92
N THR A 60 9.57 -2.57 -10.87
CA THR A 60 10.94 -3.09 -10.77
C THR A 60 11.65 -2.62 -9.49
N LEU A 61 11.51 -1.34 -9.12
CA LEU A 61 12.13 -0.77 -7.93
C LEU A 61 11.55 -1.36 -6.64
N PHE A 62 10.23 -1.44 -6.51
CA PHE A 62 9.60 -2.08 -5.35
C PHE A 62 10.04 -3.53 -5.21
N THR A 63 9.97 -4.32 -6.29
CA THR A 63 10.36 -5.73 -6.25
C THR A 63 11.84 -5.91 -5.93
N SER A 64 12.72 -5.08 -6.52
CA SER A 64 14.17 -5.21 -6.33
C SER A 64 14.62 -4.81 -4.93
N ILE A 65 14.02 -3.77 -4.33
CA ILE A 65 14.45 -3.24 -3.03
C ILE A 65 13.80 -4.00 -1.86
N LEU A 66 12.50 -4.33 -1.97
CA LEU A 66 11.80 -5.08 -0.93
C LEU A 66 12.05 -6.59 -1.03
N GLY A 67 12.36 -7.10 -2.22
CA GLY A 67 12.70 -8.50 -2.46
C GLY A 67 11.69 -9.46 -1.83
N GLY A 68 12.20 -10.47 -1.13
CA GLY A 68 11.38 -11.47 -0.44
C GLY A 68 10.51 -10.94 0.71
N SER A 69 10.63 -9.66 1.10
CA SER A 69 9.70 -9.04 2.05
C SER A 69 8.41 -8.56 1.38
N LEU A 70 8.38 -8.36 0.05
CA LEU A 70 7.15 -8.04 -0.67
C LEU A 70 6.34 -9.32 -0.91
N GLN A 71 5.26 -9.51 -0.16
CA GLN A 71 4.45 -10.74 -0.25
C GLN A 71 3.37 -10.66 -1.33
N ARG A 72 2.72 -9.49 -1.47
CA ARG A 72 1.59 -9.32 -2.38
C ARG A 72 1.37 -7.86 -2.75
N VAL A 73 0.94 -7.64 -3.99
CA VAL A 73 0.45 -6.34 -4.47
C VAL A 73 -1.04 -6.42 -4.78
N TYR A 74 -1.81 -5.45 -4.28
CA TYR A 74 -3.19 -5.20 -4.69
C TYR A 74 -3.17 -4.03 -5.68
N ALA A 75 -3.19 -4.34 -6.96
CA ALA A 75 -3.18 -3.36 -8.03
C ALA A 75 -4.57 -2.73 -8.16
N THR A 76 -4.67 -1.43 -7.91
CA THR A 76 -5.94 -0.70 -7.91
C THR A 76 -5.93 0.50 -8.85
N THR A 77 -7.12 1.00 -9.20
CA THR A 77 -7.27 2.19 -10.02
C THR A 77 -7.46 3.38 -9.10
N VAL A 78 -6.56 4.37 -9.19
CA VAL A 78 -6.71 5.64 -8.47
C VAL A 78 -8.06 6.27 -8.89
N PRO A 79 -8.86 6.85 -7.97
CA PRO A 79 -10.15 7.47 -8.30
C PRO A 79 -9.96 8.82 -9.00
N GLU A 80 -9.21 8.82 -10.10
CA GLU A 80 -8.79 9.97 -10.90
C GLU A 80 -8.78 9.60 -12.38
N ALA A 81 -9.19 10.53 -13.25
CA ALA A 81 -9.33 10.26 -14.68
C ALA A 81 -8.01 9.87 -15.38
N LYS A 82 -6.87 10.27 -14.80
CA LYS A 82 -5.53 10.00 -15.33
C LYS A 82 -4.85 8.82 -14.64
N ALA A 83 -5.60 7.93 -14.00
CA ALA A 83 -5.06 6.73 -13.39
C ALA A 83 -4.52 5.77 -14.45
N ALA A 84 -3.39 5.12 -14.16
CA ALA A 84 -3.00 3.92 -14.87
C ALA A 84 -4.05 2.84 -14.59
N SER A 85 -4.32 1.97 -15.57
CA SER A 85 -5.20 0.83 -15.31
C SER A 85 -4.58 -0.10 -14.27
N CYS A 86 -5.40 -0.63 -13.36
CA CYS A 86 -4.96 -1.67 -12.43
C CYS A 86 -4.40 -2.90 -13.18
N THR A 87 -4.85 -3.17 -14.41
CA THR A 87 -4.30 -4.23 -15.27
C THR A 87 -2.86 -3.98 -15.70
N ARG A 88 -2.50 -2.73 -16.04
CA ARG A 88 -1.12 -2.36 -16.38
C ARG A 88 -0.21 -2.54 -15.17
N ILE A 89 -0.64 -2.06 -14.00
CA ILE A 89 0.09 -2.23 -12.74
C ILE A 89 0.26 -3.72 -12.44
N ALA A 90 -0.81 -4.51 -12.50
CA ALA A 90 -0.75 -5.94 -12.20
C ALA A 90 0.19 -6.69 -13.15
N HIS A 91 0.11 -6.40 -14.45
CA HIS A 91 1.02 -6.98 -15.44
C HIS A 91 2.48 -6.69 -15.12
N SER A 92 2.82 -5.45 -14.71
CA SER A 92 4.20 -5.10 -14.36
C SER A 92 4.76 -5.91 -13.18
N PHE A 93 3.93 -6.28 -12.21
CA PHE A 93 4.35 -7.12 -11.08
C PHE A 93 4.34 -8.62 -11.42
N HIS A 94 3.39 -9.05 -12.26
CA HIS A 94 3.32 -10.43 -12.73
C HIS A 94 4.57 -10.84 -13.52
N GLU A 95 5.05 -9.98 -14.43
CA GLU A 95 6.31 -10.19 -15.18
C GLU A 95 7.55 -10.28 -14.29
N LEU A 96 7.45 -9.81 -13.04
CA LEU A 96 8.51 -9.87 -12.03
C LEU A 96 8.29 -11.01 -11.03
N GLU A 97 7.37 -11.94 -11.32
CA GLU A 97 7.03 -13.10 -10.48
C GLU A 97 6.52 -12.72 -9.08
N VAL A 98 5.95 -11.53 -8.93
CA VAL A 98 5.32 -11.08 -7.67
C VAL A 98 3.84 -11.46 -7.67
N ASP A 99 3.38 -12.00 -6.54
CA ASP A 99 1.96 -12.28 -6.32
C ASP A 99 1.14 -10.99 -6.36
N VAL A 100 0.13 -10.96 -7.23
CA VAL A 100 -0.62 -9.74 -7.53
C VAL A 100 -2.11 -10.02 -7.69
N VAL A 101 -2.92 -9.17 -7.06
CA VAL A 101 -4.38 -9.20 -7.12
C VAL A 101 -4.88 -7.96 -7.86
N LEU A 102 -5.75 -8.19 -8.84
CA LEU A 102 -6.50 -7.11 -9.50
C LEU A 102 -7.65 -6.67 -8.59
N ALA A 103 -7.62 -5.41 -8.16
CA ALA A 103 -8.67 -4.81 -7.35
C ALA A 103 -9.00 -3.40 -7.86
N PRO A 104 -9.79 -3.27 -8.94
CA PRO A 104 -10.03 -1.98 -9.59
C PRO A 104 -10.60 -0.90 -8.66
N ASP A 105 -11.37 -1.29 -7.65
CA ASP A 105 -11.93 -0.42 -6.61
C ASP A 105 -10.97 -0.35 -5.40
N PRO A 106 -10.46 0.84 -5.03
CA PRO A 106 -9.56 0.98 -3.88
C PRO A 106 -10.15 0.55 -2.54
N SER A 107 -11.45 0.78 -2.31
CA SER A 107 -12.13 0.38 -1.09
C SER A 107 -12.19 -1.14 -0.97
N GLN A 108 -12.45 -1.82 -2.09
CA GLN A 108 -12.40 -3.27 -2.15
C GLN A 108 -10.97 -3.78 -1.93
N ALA A 109 -9.97 -3.17 -2.58
CA ALA A 109 -8.56 -3.50 -2.38
C ALA A 109 -8.17 -3.41 -0.90
N LEU A 110 -8.59 -2.36 -0.20
CA LEU A 110 -8.39 -2.21 1.24
C LEU A 110 -9.08 -3.31 2.05
N SER A 111 -10.35 -3.59 1.77
CA SER A 111 -11.11 -4.61 2.50
C SER A 111 -10.51 -6.01 2.33
N THR A 112 -10.11 -6.38 1.10
CA THR A 112 -9.45 -7.66 0.80
C THR A 112 -8.09 -7.74 1.48
N ALA A 113 -7.29 -6.68 1.38
CA ALA A 113 -5.97 -6.67 2.01
C ALA A 113 -6.05 -6.83 3.53
N LEU A 114 -7.01 -6.15 4.19
CA LEU A 114 -7.21 -6.27 5.63
C LEU A 114 -7.70 -7.66 6.05
N ALA A 115 -8.52 -8.33 5.23
CA ALA A 115 -9.03 -9.66 5.51
C ALA A 115 -7.95 -10.75 5.38
N GLU A 116 -6.96 -10.53 4.52
CA GLU A 116 -5.89 -11.50 4.23
C GLU A 116 -4.57 -11.23 4.98
N LEU A 117 -4.43 -10.07 5.64
CA LEU A 117 -3.18 -9.67 6.28
C LEU A 117 -2.86 -10.59 7.46
N ALA A 118 -1.65 -11.16 7.45
CA ALA A 118 -1.15 -11.91 8.58
C ALA A 118 -0.72 -10.98 9.74
N SER A 119 -0.61 -11.52 10.94
CA SER A 119 -0.23 -10.75 12.14
C SER A 119 1.23 -10.25 12.10
N ASP A 120 2.09 -10.88 11.30
CA ASP A 120 3.48 -10.51 11.04
C ASP A 120 3.65 -9.71 9.72
N GLU A 121 2.55 -9.21 9.15
CA GLU A 121 2.55 -8.41 7.94
C GLU A 121 2.12 -6.96 8.22
N MET A 122 2.62 -6.04 7.39
CA MET A 122 2.22 -4.65 7.34
C MET A 122 1.57 -4.35 6.00
N LEU A 123 0.46 -3.63 6.05
CA LEU A 123 -0.20 -3.12 4.86
C LEU A 123 0.33 -1.74 4.51
N MET A 124 0.71 -1.54 3.26
CA MET A 124 1.20 -0.29 2.74
C MET A 124 0.24 0.26 1.67
N VAL A 125 -0.07 1.55 1.71
CA VAL A 125 -0.84 2.23 0.65
C VAL A 125 0.05 3.27 0.00
N THR A 126 0.27 3.15 -1.32
CA THR A 126 1.19 4.05 -2.04
C THR A 126 0.91 4.17 -3.54
N GLY A 127 1.76 4.91 -4.26
CA GLY A 127 1.68 5.14 -5.70
C GLY A 127 1.02 6.46 -6.09
N SER A 128 0.21 7.05 -5.19
CA SER A 128 -0.52 8.29 -5.45
C SER A 128 -1.02 8.97 -4.18
N LEU A 129 -0.91 10.30 -4.12
CA LEU A 129 -1.54 11.11 -3.08
C LEU A 129 -3.06 11.06 -3.12
N TYR A 130 -3.65 10.92 -4.30
CA TYR A 130 -5.09 10.78 -4.46
C TYR A 130 -5.58 9.47 -3.87
N LEU A 131 -4.84 8.37 -4.10
CA LEU A 131 -5.15 7.08 -3.50
C LEU A 131 -5.07 7.13 -1.97
N VAL A 132 -3.97 7.70 -1.44
CA VAL A 132 -3.79 7.88 0.01
C VAL A 132 -4.91 8.75 0.58
N GLY A 133 -5.24 9.86 -0.08
CA GLY A 133 -6.33 10.75 0.33
C GLY A 133 -7.69 10.06 0.35
N TYR A 134 -7.94 9.16 -0.60
CA TYR A 134 -9.17 8.38 -0.68
C TYR A 134 -9.28 7.30 0.40
N LEU A 135 -8.20 6.55 0.65
CA LEU A 135 -8.22 5.43 1.61
C LEU A 135 -8.01 5.84 3.06
N ARG A 136 -7.33 6.96 3.32
CA ARG A 136 -7.01 7.40 4.68
C ARG A 136 -8.25 7.57 5.58
N PRO A 137 -9.37 8.19 5.15
CA PRO A 137 -10.59 8.26 5.97
C PRO A 137 -11.15 6.88 6.34
N LEU A 138 -11.12 5.91 5.41
CA LEU A 138 -11.58 4.55 5.65
C LEU A 138 -10.70 3.82 6.67
N ILE A 139 -9.38 4.05 6.59
CA ILE A 139 -8.41 3.51 7.53
C ILE A 139 -8.59 4.12 8.92
N LEU A 140 -8.83 5.43 9.02
CA LEU A 140 -9.13 6.08 10.30
C LEU A 140 -10.40 5.50 10.95
N ASP A 141 -11.47 5.34 10.17
CA ASP A 141 -12.71 4.72 10.63
C ASP A 141 -12.49 3.26 11.11
N TYR A 142 -11.68 2.49 10.38
CA TYR A 142 -11.27 1.15 10.78
C TYR A 142 -10.60 1.14 12.17
N PHE A 143 -9.63 2.02 12.42
CA PHE A 143 -8.96 2.09 13.72
C PHE A 143 -9.86 2.62 14.84
N GLN A 144 -10.76 3.55 14.55
CA GLN A 144 -11.73 4.05 15.53
C GLN A 144 -12.68 2.94 15.99
N LYS A 145 -13.25 2.17 15.06
CA LYS A 145 -14.14 1.04 15.36
C LYS A 145 -13.46 -0.07 16.17
N ASN A 146 -12.20 -0.36 15.85
CA ASN A 146 -11.44 -1.41 16.54
C ASN A 146 -10.88 -0.95 17.90
N SER A 147 -10.71 0.35 18.12
CA SER A 147 -10.39 0.92 19.44
C SER A 147 -11.59 0.90 20.37
N GLY A 148 -12.80 1.17 19.86
CA GLY A 148 -14.05 1.11 20.64
C GLY A 148 -14.45 -0.31 21.07
N ARG A 149 -14.19 -1.32 20.24
CA ARG A 149 -14.44 -2.74 20.59
C ARG A 149 -13.60 -3.26 21.75
N LYS A 150 -12.44 -2.66 22.05
CA LYS A 150 -11.57 -3.08 23.16
C LYS A 150 -12.07 -2.61 24.54
N GLN A 151 -13.05 -1.70 24.63
CA GLN A 151 -13.54 -1.16 25.91
C GLN A 151 -14.82 -1.82 26.44
N SER A 152 -15.46 -2.72 25.68
CA SER A 152 -16.74 -3.35 26.05
C SER A 152 -16.60 -4.82 26.51
N GLY A 153 -15.42 -5.22 26.97
CA GLY A 153 -15.10 -6.61 27.34
C GLY A 153 -14.39 -6.72 28.69
N SER A 154 -14.86 -6.00 29.71
CA SER A 154 -14.45 -6.12 31.10
C SER A 154 -15.67 -6.33 31.99
#